data_AF-A0A1H6FE15-F1
#
_entry.id   AF-A0A1H6FE15-F1
#
_cell.length_a   1.000
_cell.length_b   1.000
_cell.length_c   1.000
_cell.angle_alpha   90.00
_cell.angle_beta   90.00
_cell.angle_gamma   90.00
#
_symmetry.space_group_name_H-M   'P 1'
#
loop_
_entity.id
_entity.type
_entity.pdbx_description
1 polymer ?
#
loop_
_entity_poly.entity_id
_entity_poly.type
_entity_poly.pdbx_seq_one_letter_code
_entity_poly.pdbx_strand_id
1 'polypeptide(L)'
;MDCPLSNGEQHAVRLNIWDFGGQDIYHATHQFFLSHNALYVLVANTRRNDTDFYWWLSIVEKLGGDSPVLLLKNEMDDRVFSLDEGSLLKRFSKNLKEIVTANLATQRGLPTIKAEIRHRVRKLKHIGEKYPRLWKTVRETLEHRPEPYIAWDTYEQICLDAGLKQDSARTLMGLLHNLGVCLHFTDVPLLKKTIILKPTWATEAVYRVLDDREVQLQTGRFTLDDVCRIWQTPKKVRQSRFADCLKQHEWQPKDFARMHDELLAMMQRFELCYALPQANEYIAPSLLDKTAKSYNFPDGGLLIMYDYTGFMPSGIVGHLLVRRHEWIEQNRTLAWRYGAVLAHGGTRAEIIEDRERRELHLRLHGNGCRDMATLLMDDLETIHGRFKGLDYKVLIPCQCGRSEQQGQFSLDNLRGALMAQQAIQCNNGKKPCYQMLDAAQILNGVFTAEKMMEDAARHGMESGHRIFEQGRQQSEQQINAAGDVHIYDSIPISKKTLPARKAVVGSSRAAALKCLKTLSPAQFEELVFIYEAPESYLPSSETPQVKQVIALLKYAEQKDGDFERLLACVQDIKHP
;
A
#
# COMPACT_ATOMS: atom_id res chain seq x y z
N MET A 1 21.15 -8.85 -9.05
CA MET A 1 21.80 -7.53 -9.23
C MET A 1 22.99 -7.47 -8.30
N ASP A 2 24.15 -7.04 -8.78
CA ASP A 2 25.30 -6.82 -7.90
C ASP A 2 25.09 -5.54 -7.10
N CYS A 3 25.02 -5.67 -5.78
CA CYS A 3 24.92 -4.55 -4.86
C CYS A 3 26.13 -4.53 -3.93
N PRO A 4 27.07 -3.59 -4.10
CA PRO A 4 27.94 -3.17 -3.01
C PRO A 4 27.08 -2.76 -1.81
N LEU A 5 27.26 -3.46 -0.69
CA LEU A 5 26.71 -3.07 0.60
C LEU A 5 27.58 -1.97 1.23
N SER A 6 27.06 -1.27 2.25
CA SER A 6 27.73 -0.15 2.96
C SER A 6 29.08 -0.52 3.59
N ASN A 7 29.37 -1.81 3.69
CA ASN A 7 30.58 -2.43 4.21
C ASN A 7 31.61 -2.83 3.13
N GLY A 8 31.41 -2.43 1.86
CA GLY A 8 32.37 -2.66 0.77
C GLY A 8 32.34 -4.06 0.16
N GLU A 9 31.59 -5.00 0.74
CA GLU A 9 31.36 -6.33 0.17
C GLU A 9 30.30 -6.27 -0.94
N GLN A 10 30.62 -6.84 -2.12
CA GLN A 10 29.65 -7.03 -3.20
C GLN A 10 28.88 -8.33 -2.96
N HIS A 11 27.59 -8.20 -2.63
CA HIS A 11 26.71 -9.35 -2.53
C HIS A 11 25.68 -9.32 -3.67
N ALA A 12 25.49 -10.47 -4.30
CA ALA A 12 24.44 -10.64 -5.30
C ALA A 12 23.07 -10.60 -4.61
N VAL A 13 22.26 -9.59 -4.92
CA VAL A 13 20.88 -9.47 -4.42
C VAL A 13 19.93 -10.05 -5.46
N ARG A 14 19.10 -11.00 -5.03
CA ARG A 14 17.97 -11.54 -5.79
C ARG A 14 16.73 -10.68 -5.51
N LEU A 15 16.08 -10.21 -6.57
CA LEU A 15 14.83 -9.47 -6.50
C LEU A 15 13.69 -10.37 -6.98
N ASN A 16 12.62 -10.44 -6.19
CA ASN A 16 11.36 -11.05 -6.61
C ASN A 16 10.44 -9.90 -7.05
N ILE A 17 10.06 -9.89 -8.33
CA ILE A 17 9.22 -8.84 -8.92
C ILE A 17 7.82 -9.42 -9.09
N TRP A 18 6.84 -8.68 -8.56
CA TRP A 18 5.42 -9.02 -8.63
C TRP A 18 4.70 -7.94 -9.43
N ASP A 19 3.86 -8.35 -10.38
CA ASP A 19 2.98 -7.46 -11.12
C ASP A 19 1.55 -7.64 -10.60
N PHE A 20 0.96 -6.56 -10.09
CA PHE A 20 -0.37 -6.58 -9.50
C PHE A 20 -1.35 -5.91 -10.45
N GLY A 21 -2.41 -6.65 -10.80
CA GLY A 21 -3.48 -6.08 -11.60
C GLY A 21 -4.08 -4.86 -10.89
N GLY A 22 -4.03 -3.71 -11.55
CA GLY A 22 -4.58 -2.45 -11.04
C GLY A 22 -6.11 -2.35 -11.06
N GLN A 23 -6.81 -3.45 -11.35
CA GLN A 23 -8.27 -3.45 -11.50
C GLN A 23 -8.97 -3.62 -10.15
N ASP A 24 -10.15 -3.00 -10.02
CA ASP A 24 -10.95 -3.02 -8.79
C ASP A 24 -11.17 -4.42 -8.20
N ILE A 25 -11.39 -5.41 -9.06
CA ILE A 25 -11.69 -6.80 -8.69
C ILE A 25 -10.51 -7.47 -7.97
N TYR A 26 -9.28 -7.02 -8.22
CA TYR A 26 -8.08 -7.62 -7.63
C TYR A 26 -7.59 -6.88 -6.38
N HIS A 27 -8.17 -5.76 -5.97
CA HIS A 27 -7.67 -5.01 -4.82
C HIS A 27 -7.67 -5.81 -3.52
N ALA A 28 -8.67 -6.64 -3.30
CA ALA A 28 -8.71 -7.53 -2.13
C ALA A 28 -7.56 -8.56 -2.17
N THR A 29 -7.06 -8.93 -3.36
CA THR A 29 -5.92 -9.85 -3.52
C THR A 29 -4.57 -9.19 -3.23
N HIS A 30 -4.46 -7.85 -3.21
CA HIS A 30 -3.20 -7.17 -2.87
C HIS A 30 -2.73 -7.49 -1.45
N GLN A 31 -3.64 -7.88 -0.56
CA GLN A 31 -3.32 -8.34 0.79
C GLN A 31 -2.41 -9.58 0.83
N PHE A 32 -2.38 -10.40 -0.23
CA PHE A 32 -1.46 -11.54 -0.32
C PHE A 32 0.01 -11.11 -0.38
N PHE A 33 0.29 -9.89 -0.82
CA PHE A 33 1.62 -9.47 -1.27
C PHE A 33 2.09 -8.13 -0.72
N LEU A 34 1.17 -7.30 -0.23
CA LEU A 34 1.53 -6.07 0.45
C LEU A 34 2.13 -6.43 1.81
N SER A 35 3.44 -6.63 1.82
CA SER A 35 4.22 -6.93 3.01
C SER A 35 5.08 -5.75 3.44
N HIS A 36 5.61 -5.87 4.66
CA HIS A 36 6.69 -5.00 5.11
C HIS A 36 7.98 -5.37 4.38
N ASN A 37 8.96 -4.46 4.38
CA ASN A 37 10.29 -4.72 3.82
C ASN A 37 10.32 -4.92 2.30
N ALA A 38 9.36 -4.36 1.56
CA ALA A 38 9.33 -4.39 0.10
C ALA A 38 9.74 -3.03 -0.49
N LEU A 39 10.07 -3.01 -1.79
CA LEU A 39 10.10 -1.78 -2.58
C LEU A 39 8.87 -1.80 -3.50
N TYR A 40 8.00 -0.82 -3.35
CA TYR A 40 6.84 -0.66 -4.21
C TYR A 40 7.18 0.28 -5.37
N VAL A 41 6.82 -0.13 -6.58
CA VAL A 41 6.97 0.69 -7.78
C VAL A 41 5.58 0.94 -8.35
N LEU A 42 5.07 2.16 -8.19
CA LEU A 42 3.78 2.55 -8.74
C LEU A 42 4.00 3.05 -10.17
N VAL A 43 3.56 2.28 -11.17
CA VAL A 43 3.75 2.62 -12.58
C VAL A 43 2.47 3.27 -13.12
N ALA A 44 2.52 4.58 -13.35
CA ALA A 44 1.41 5.32 -13.91
C ALA A 44 1.54 5.44 -15.43
N ASN A 45 0.45 5.20 -16.13
CA ASN A 45 0.39 5.31 -17.58
C ASN A 45 -0.18 6.67 -17.99
N THR A 46 0.62 7.51 -18.64
CA THR A 46 0.20 8.88 -19.00
C THR A 46 -0.84 8.95 -20.10
N ARG A 47 -1.17 7.84 -20.80
CA ARG A 47 -2.28 7.82 -21.76
C ARG A 47 -3.65 7.83 -21.09
N ARG A 48 -3.76 7.36 -19.84
CA ARG A 48 -5.00 7.32 -19.08
C ARG A 48 -4.87 8.25 -17.88
N ASN A 49 -5.59 9.37 -17.89
CA ASN A 49 -5.67 10.29 -16.74
C ASN A 49 -6.59 9.74 -15.62
N ASP A 50 -6.66 8.43 -15.46
CA ASP A 50 -7.57 7.73 -14.54
C ASP A 50 -6.85 7.17 -13.30
N THR A 51 -5.53 7.32 -13.22
CA THR A 51 -4.76 6.76 -12.09
C THR A 51 -4.98 7.59 -10.84
N ASP A 52 -5.66 7.02 -9.85
CA ASP A 52 -5.78 7.63 -8.52
C ASP A 52 -4.49 7.40 -7.71
N PHE A 53 -3.51 8.27 -7.91
CA PHE A 53 -2.24 8.24 -7.19
C PHE A 53 -2.42 8.29 -5.67
N TYR A 54 -3.37 9.11 -5.20
CA TYR A 54 -3.61 9.27 -3.77
C TYR A 54 -4.10 7.96 -3.16
N TRP A 55 -5.02 7.29 -3.85
CA TRP A 55 -5.55 6.01 -3.40
C TRP A 55 -4.48 4.91 -3.37
N TRP A 56 -3.68 4.77 -4.43
CA TRP A 56 -2.59 3.77 -4.47
C TRP A 56 -1.50 4.02 -3.44
N LEU A 57 -1.06 5.27 -3.27
CA LEU A 57 -0.06 5.63 -2.26
C LEU A 57 -0.61 5.42 -0.84
N SER A 58 -1.89 5.70 -0.62
CA SER A 58 -2.56 5.42 0.64
C SER A 58 -2.62 3.93 0.94
N ILE A 59 -2.86 3.06 -0.06
CA ILE A 59 -2.79 1.61 0.13
C ILE A 59 -1.42 1.17 0.61
N VAL A 60 -0.35 1.67 -0.03
CA VAL A 60 1.01 1.29 0.39
C VAL A 60 1.31 1.83 1.79
N GLU A 61 0.87 3.04 2.13
CA GLU A 61 1.00 3.60 3.48
C GLU A 61 0.29 2.74 4.54
N LYS A 62 -0.93 2.27 4.26
CA LYS A 62 -1.76 1.53 5.23
C LYS A 62 -1.41 0.03 5.32
N LEU A 63 -0.99 -0.61 4.23
CA LEU A 63 -0.71 -2.05 4.16
C LEU A 63 0.77 -2.41 4.02
N GLY A 64 1.56 -1.58 3.34
CA GLY A 64 2.99 -1.81 3.08
C GLY A 64 3.94 -1.36 4.22
N GLY A 65 3.41 -0.72 5.27
CA GLY A 65 4.19 -0.29 6.44
C GLY A 65 5.17 0.84 6.11
N ASP A 66 6.46 0.66 6.44
CA ASP A 66 7.53 1.65 6.17
C ASP A 66 8.22 1.44 4.80
N SER A 67 7.67 0.57 3.97
CA SER A 67 8.27 0.20 2.69
C SER A 67 8.36 1.41 1.75
N PRO A 68 9.53 1.65 1.11
CA PRO A 68 9.70 2.76 0.18
C PRO A 68 8.84 2.57 -1.08
N VAL A 69 8.36 3.69 -1.63
CA VAL A 69 7.66 3.78 -2.90
C VAL A 69 8.46 4.62 -3.89
N LEU A 70 8.62 4.08 -5.09
CA LEU A 70 9.08 4.77 -6.29
C LEU A 70 7.88 5.00 -7.20
N LEU A 71 7.55 6.26 -7.50
CA LEU A 71 6.52 6.56 -8.49
C LEU A 71 7.16 6.69 -9.86
N LEU A 72 6.68 5.91 -10.82
CA LEU A 72 7.14 5.93 -12.19
C LEU A 72 6.06 6.53 -13.11
N LYS A 73 6.33 7.71 -13.66
CA LYS A 73 5.52 8.31 -14.73
C LYS A 73 5.98 7.72 -16.07
N ASN A 74 5.21 6.78 -16.61
CA ASN A 74 5.49 6.19 -17.92
C ASN A 74 4.85 7.04 -19.04
N GLU A 75 5.62 8.01 -19.54
CA GLU A 75 5.29 8.95 -20.61
C GLU A 75 5.27 8.27 -21.99
N MET A 76 4.25 7.46 -22.26
CA MET A 76 4.11 6.87 -23.58
C MET A 76 3.77 7.93 -24.64
N ASP A 77 4.37 7.80 -25.83
CA ASP A 77 4.34 8.79 -26.92
C ASP A 77 4.85 10.18 -26.52
N ASP A 78 5.71 10.26 -25.50
CA ASP A 78 6.27 11.50 -24.97
C ASP A 78 5.20 12.53 -24.54
N ARG A 79 4.02 12.02 -24.17
CA ARG A 79 2.98 12.82 -23.53
C ARG A 79 3.40 13.11 -22.10
N VAL A 80 3.81 14.36 -21.89
CA VAL A 80 4.13 14.90 -20.57
C VAL A 80 2.87 14.90 -19.70
N PHE A 81 2.97 14.25 -18.55
CA PHE A 81 1.91 14.24 -17.55
C PHE A 81 2.28 15.16 -16.40
N SER A 82 1.46 16.20 -16.21
CA SER A 82 1.60 17.13 -15.10
C SER A 82 0.97 16.53 -13.85
N LEU A 83 1.77 16.41 -12.79
CA LEU A 83 1.37 15.93 -11.48
C LEU A 83 1.87 16.95 -10.45
N ASP A 84 1.10 17.20 -9.40
CA ASP A 84 1.58 17.97 -8.25
C ASP A 84 2.52 17.10 -7.39
N GLU A 85 3.74 16.94 -7.89
CA GLU A 85 4.80 16.15 -7.28
C GLU A 85 5.14 16.65 -5.87
N GLY A 86 5.15 17.97 -5.67
CA GLY A 86 5.47 18.59 -4.39
C GLY A 86 4.46 18.21 -3.31
N SER A 87 3.16 18.28 -3.61
CA SER A 87 2.12 17.88 -2.66
C SER A 87 2.16 16.38 -2.35
N LEU A 88 2.39 15.53 -3.36
CA LEU A 88 2.49 14.09 -3.14
C LEU A 88 3.71 13.70 -2.29
N LEU A 89 4.89 14.25 -2.62
CA LEU A 89 6.10 14.02 -1.84
C LEU A 89 5.96 14.51 -0.41
N LYS A 90 5.26 15.62 -0.19
CA LYS A 90 4.98 16.13 1.15
C LYS A 90 4.02 15.23 1.92
N ARG A 91 2.86 14.87 1.34
CA ARG A 91 1.83 14.05 2.01
C ARG A 91 2.31 12.63 2.30
N PHE A 92 3.03 12.03 1.36
CA PHE A 92 3.49 10.64 1.46
C PHE A 92 4.99 10.52 1.74
N SER A 93 5.63 11.56 2.28
CA SER A 93 7.09 11.63 2.56
C SER A 93 7.64 10.41 3.33
N LYS A 94 6.80 9.76 4.13
CA LYS A 94 7.12 8.53 4.83
C LYS A 94 7.45 7.38 3.88
N ASN A 95 6.66 7.15 2.84
CA ASN A 95 6.78 6.03 1.92
C ASN A 95 7.29 6.46 0.54
N LEU A 96 6.68 7.47 -0.09
CA LEU A 96 7.07 8.00 -1.39
C LEU A 96 8.41 8.71 -1.28
N LYS A 97 9.41 8.19 -1.97
CA LYS A 97 10.78 8.70 -1.89
C LYS A 97 11.31 9.36 -3.14
N GLU A 98 10.76 9.04 -4.30
CA GLU A 98 11.17 9.61 -5.57
C GLU A 98 10.07 9.49 -6.60
N ILE A 99 10.04 10.44 -7.53
CA ILE A 99 9.20 10.43 -8.72
C ILE A 99 10.11 10.45 -9.94
N VAL A 100 10.10 9.37 -10.72
CA VAL A 100 10.93 9.24 -11.92
C VAL A 100 10.04 9.27 -13.15
N THR A 101 10.53 9.94 -14.18
CA THR A 101 9.88 9.99 -15.49
C THR A 101 10.63 9.09 -16.46
N ALA A 102 9.90 8.25 -17.21
CA ALA A 102 10.49 7.41 -18.24
C ALA A 102 9.50 7.21 -19.40
N ASN A 103 10.02 6.75 -20.53
CA ASN A 103 9.20 6.18 -21.59
C ASN A 103 9.65 4.74 -21.78
N LEU A 104 8.85 3.80 -21.25
CA LEU A 104 9.20 2.37 -21.25
C LEU A 104 9.18 1.77 -22.67
N ALA A 105 8.49 2.39 -23.64
CA ALA A 105 8.48 1.93 -25.03
C ALA A 105 9.79 2.28 -25.76
N THR A 106 10.36 3.46 -25.51
CA THR A 106 11.65 3.89 -26.07
C THR A 106 12.84 3.58 -25.16
N GLN A 107 12.59 3.02 -23.98
CA GLN A 107 13.57 2.78 -22.90
C GLN A 107 14.24 4.06 -22.34
N ARG A 108 13.72 5.25 -22.65
CA ARG A 108 14.18 6.52 -22.07
C ARG A 108 13.97 6.50 -20.55
N GLY A 109 14.99 6.86 -19.79
CA GLY A 109 14.95 6.89 -18.31
C GLY A 109 15.10 5.53 -17.63
N LEU A 110 15.21 4.43 -18.40
CA LEU A 110 15.40 3.08 -17.84
C LEU A 110 16.70 2.94 -17.01
N PRO A 111 17.85 3.53 -17.40
CA PRO A 111 19.06 3.50 -16.56
C PRO A 111 18.83 4.16 -15.19
N THR A 112 18.14 5.30 -15.16
CA THR A 112 17.80 6.03 -13.93
C THR A 112 16.88 5.22 -13.04
N ILE A 113 15.82 4.60 -13.61
CA ILE A 113 14.93 3.70 -12.85
C ILE A 113 15.71 2.55 -12.22
N LYS A 114 16.60 1.91 -12.98
CA LYS A 114 17.43 0.80 -12.47
C LYS A 114 18.37 1.26 -11.36
N ALA A 115 18.94 2.47 -11.46
CA ALA A 115 19.79 3.06 -10.43
C ALA A 115 18.98 3.34 -9.15
N GLU A 116 17.79 3.94 -9.26
CA GLU A 116 16.91 4.20 -8.12
C GLU A 116 16.46 2.91 -7.44
N ILE A 117 15.98 1.92 -8.19
CA ILE A 117 15.62 0.62 -7.64
C ILE A 117 16.80 0.04 -6.85
N ARG A 118 18.00 0.06 -7.42
CA ARG A 118 19.21 -0.45 -6.75
C ARG A 118 19.51 0.33 -5.47
N HIS A 119 19.41 1.66 -5.49
CA HIS A 119 19.65 2.51 -4.33
C HIS A 119 18.64 2.22 -3.20
N ARG A 120 17.35 2.12 -3.53
CA ARG A 120 16.28 1.88 -2.54
C ARG A 120 16.34 0.47 -1.96
N VAL A 121 16.58 -0.55 -2.78
CA VAL A 121 16.76 -1.93 -2.32
C VAL A 121 17.89 -2.00 -1.28
N ARG A 122 19.03 -1.33 -1.51
CA ARG A 122 20.14 -1.32 -0.54
C ARG A 122 19.80 -0.67 0.80
N LYS A 123 18.82 0.23 0.83
CA LYS A 123 18.36 0.92 2.04
C LYS A 123 17.24 0.19 2.79
N LEU A 124 16.75 -0.95 2.28
CA LEU A 124 15.75 -1.74 2.98
C LEU A 124 16.37 -2.31 4.28
N LYS A 125 15.65 -2.19 5.40
CA LYS A 125 16.15 -2.49 6.75
C LYS A 125 16.77 -3.90 6.87
N HIS A 126 16.15 -4.88 6.23
CA HIS A 126 16.58 -6.28 6.27
C HIS A 126 17.79 -6.61 5.37
N ILE A 127 18.19 -5.70 4.47
CA ILE A 127 19.34 -5.91 3.60
C ILE A 127 20.61 -5.62 4.39
N GLY A 128 21.47 -6.63 4.52
CA GLY A 128 22.68 -6.58 5.36
C GLY A 128 22.51 -7.20 6.75
N GLU A 129 21.28 -7.58 7.12
CA GLU A 129 21.06 -8.37 8.35
C GLU A 129 21.72 -9.74 8.23
N LYS A 130 22.38 -10.16 9.32
CA LYS A 130 23.07 -11.44 9.38
C LYS A 130 22.11 -12.52 9.85
N TYR A 131 21.83 -13.46 8.95
CA TYR A 131 21.04 -14.65 9.26
C TYR A 131 21.93 -15.89 9.41
N PRO A 132 21.51 -16.90 10.20
CA PRO A 132 22.21 -18.18 10.28
C PRO A 132 22.38 -18.80 8.88
N ARG A 133 23.57 -19.34 8.57
CA ARG A 133 23.85 -19.98 7.27
C ARG A 133 22.85 -21.09 6.94
N LEU A 134 22.40 -21.82 7.96
CA LEU A 134 21.40 -22.88 7.83
C LEU A 134 20.06 -22.38 7.27
N TRP A 135 19.66 -21.14 7.59
CA TRP A 135 18.41 -20.56 7.07
C TRP A 135 18.51 -20.29 5.57
N LYS A 136 19.68 -19.84 5.11
CA LYS A 136 19.96 -19.69 3.69
C LYS A 136 19.88 -21.04 2.98
N THR A 137 20.49 -22.09 3.53
CA THR A 137 20.44 -23.44 2.96
C THR A 137 19.01 -23.95 2.84
N VAL A 138 18.19 -23.82 3.88
CA VAL A 138 16.77 -24.22 3.83
C VAL A 138 16.00 -23.39 2.81
N ARG A 139 16.17 -22.06 2.81
CA ARG A 139 15.50 -21.19 1.83
C ARG A 139 15.85 -21.57 0.40
N GLU A 140 17.13 -21.74 0.09
CA GLU A 140 17.58 -22.16 -1.25
C GLU A 140 16.99 -23.52 -1.61
N THR A 141 16.97 -24.47 -0.67
CA THR A 141 16.34 -25.78 -0.89
C THR A 141 14.87 -25.64 -1.27
N LEU A 142 14.10 -24.80 -0.57
CA LEU A 142 12.69 -24.53 -0.86
C LEU A 142 12.50 -23.81 -2.21
N GLU A 143 13.36 -22.85 -2.55
CA GLU A 143 13.26 -22.08 -3.80
C GLU A 143 13.51 -22.95 -5.05
N HIS A 144 14.43 -23.92 -4.98
CA HIS A 144 14.77 -24.82 -6.08
C HIS A 144 13.75 -25.95 -6.29
N ARG A 145 12.80 -26.12 -5.37
CA ARG A 145 11.72 -27.09 -5.54
C ARG A 145 10.81 -26.69 -6.71
N PRO A 146 10.49 -27.63 -7.61
CA PRO A 146 9.57 -27.37 -8.72
C PRO A 146 8.11 -27.34 -8.27
N GLU A 147 7.77 -28.00 -7.17
CA GLU A 147 6.37 -28.13 -6.74
C GLU A 147 5.82 -26.79 -6.21
N PRO A 148 4.53 -26.48 -6.46
CA PRO A 148 3.91 -25.24 -6.00
C PRO A 148 3.71 -25.18 -4.48
N TYR A 149 3.58 -26.34 -3.82
CA TYR A 149 3.34 -26.46 -2.39
C TYR A 149 3.99 -27.75 -1.84
N ILE A 150 4.20 -27.77 -0.53
CA ILE A 150 4.66 -28.95 0.24
C ILE A 150 3.88 -29.07 1.55
N ALA A 151 3.88 -30.27 2.13
CA ALA A 151 3.35 -30.47 3.48
C ALA A 151 4.30 -29.90 4.55
N TRP A 152 3.75 -29.52 5.70
CA TRP A 152 4.50 -29.05 6.86
C TRP A 152 5.57 -30.06 7.30
N ASP A 153 5.23 -31.34 7.34
CA ASP A 153 6.16 -32.40 7.77
C ASP A 153 7.36 -32.51 6.82
N THR A 154 7.14 -32.27 5.51
CA THR A 154 8.23 -32.20 4.53
C THR A 154 9.14 -31.01 4.80
N TYR A 155 8.59 -29.86 5.18
CA TYR A 155 9.37 -28.69 5.58
C TYR A 155 10.16 -28.94 6.86
N GLU A 156 9.54 -29.54 7.88
CA GLU A 156 10.25 -29.90 9.11
C GLU A 156 11.39 -30.86 8.83
N GLN A 157 11.20 -31.85 7.96
CA GLN A 157 12.28 -32.76 7.56
C GLN A 157 13.43 -32.01 6.86
N ILE A 158 13.11 -31.09 5.93
CA ILE A 158 14.14 -30.24 5.29
C ILE A 158 14.92 -29.41 6.32
N CYS A 159 14.23 -28.89 7.34
CA CYS A 159 14.89 -28.17 8.44
C CYS A 159 15.79 -29.10 9.26
N LEU A 160 15.31 -30.30 9.62
CA LEU A 160 16.07 -31.29 10.38
C LEU A 160 17.31 -31.77 9.62
N ASP A 161 17.18 -32.04 8.33
CA ASP A 161 18.29 -32.46 7.46
C ASP A 161 19.35 -31.37 7.33
N ALA A 162 18.95 -30.09 7.39
CA ALA A 162 19.85 -28.95 7.47
C ALA A 162 20.39 -28.69 8.89
N GLY A 163 19.99 -29.46 9.91
CA GLY A 163 20.42 -29.30 11.30
C GLY A 163 19.72 -28.19 12.08
N LEU A 164 18.55 -27.72 11.63
CA LEU A 164 17.74 -26.74 12.35
C LEU A 164 16.83 -27.39 13.39
N LYS A 165 16.75 -26.75 14.57
CA LYS A 165 15.79 -27.09 15.62
C LYS A 165 14.37 -26.63 15.23
N GLN A 166 13.36 -27.29 15.77
CA GLN A 166 11.95 -27.05 15.45
C GLN A 166 11.48 -25.61 15.74
N ASP A 167 11.91 -25.00 16.86
CA ASP A 167 11.55 -23.61 17.17
C ASP A 167 12.09 -22.63 16.12
N SER A 168 13.34 -22.85 15.68
CA SER A 168 13.95 -22.05 14.62
C SER A 168 13.27 -22.25 13.27
N ALA A 169 12.71 -23.43 12.99
CA ALA A 169 11.94 -23.69 11.78
C ALA A 169 10.66 -22.83 11.74
N ARG A 170 9.93 -22.74 12.85
CA ARG A 170 8.72 -21.89 12.92
C ARG A 170 9.05 -20.40 12.72
N THR A 171 10.11 -19.91 13.38
CA THR A 171 10.57 -18.53 13.18
C THR A 171 11.00 -18.27 11.73
N LEU A 172 11.73 -19.21 11.12
CA LEU A 172 12.14 -19.10 9.72
C LEU A 172 10.94 -19.08 8.78
N MET A 173 9.93 -19.94 8.98
CA MET A 173 8.72 -19.91 8.15
C MET A 173 8.00 -18.56 8.22
N GLY A 174 7.83 -18.01 9.43
CA GLY A 174 7.24 -16.68 9.60
C GLY A 174 8.03 -15.58 8.86
N LEU A 175 9.36 -15.64 8.90
CA LEU A 175 10.22 -14.74 8.13
C LEU A 175 10.03 -14.93 6.62
N LEU A 176 10.07 -16.16 6.11
CA LEU A 176 9.90 -16.45 4.68
C LEU A 176 8.51 -16.03 4.17
N HIS A 177 7.48 -16.19 5.01
CA HIS A 177 6.14 -15.68 4.74
C HIS A 177 6.13 -14.16 4.61
N ASN A 178 6.69 -13.45 5.58
CA ASN A 178 6.75 -11.99 5.57
C ASN A 178 7.58 -11.42 4.41
N LEU A 179 8.60 -12.15 3.97
CA LEU A 179 9.42 -11.79 2.79
C LEU A 179 8.74 -12.14 1.47
N GLY A 180 7.56 -12.77 1.48
CA GLY A 180 6.85 -13.22 0.28
C GLY A 180 7.58 -14.32 -0.50
N VAL A 181 8.48 -15.06 0.15
CA VAL A 181 9.19 -16.19 -0.47
C VAL A 181 8.23 -17.39 -0.62
N CYS A 182 7.42 -17.64 0.41
CA CYS A 182 6.38 -18.66 0.44
C CYS A 182 5.17 -18.16 1.24
N LEU A 183 4.03 -18.83 1.18
CA LEU A 183 2.85 -18.51 1.99
C LEU A 183 2.54 -19.67 2.94
N HIS A 184 2.25 -19.35 4.21
CA HIS A 184 1.82 -20.33 5.20
C HIS A 184 0.75 -19.72 6.11
N PHE A 185 -0.44 -20.32 6.11
CA PHE A 185 -1.61 -19.82 6.83
C PHE A 185 -1.89 -20.71 8.04
N THR A 186 -1.39 -20.30 9.21
CA THR A 186 -1.45 -21.09 10.44
C THR A 186 -2.83 -21.09 11.12
N ASP A 187 -3.65 -20.11 10.77
CA ASP A 187 -4.97 -19.81 11.32
C ASP A 187 -6.12 -20.47 10.55
N VAL A 188 -5.85 -21.04 9.37
CA VAL A 188 -6.84 -21.79 8.58
C VAL A 188 -6.58 -23.29 8.73
N PRO A 189 -7.48 -24.09 9.34
CA PRO A 189 -7.24 -25.51 9.59
C PRO A 189 -6.84 -26.33 8.37
N LEU A 190 -7.45 -26.08 7.21
CA LEU A 190 -7.15 -26.77 5.94
C LEU A 190 -5.77 -26.41 5.37
N LEU A 191 -5.28 -25.18 5.63
CA LEU A 191 -3.99 -24.70 5.11
C LEU A 191 -2.86 -24.81 6.14
N LYS A 192 -3.17 -25.09 7.41
CA LYS A 192 -2.19 -25.12 8.50
C LYS A 192 -1.04 -26.08 8.24
N LYS A 193 -1.31 -27.19 7.54
CA LYS A 193 -0.33 -28.23 7.19
C LYS A 193 0.26 -28.07 5.79
N THR A 194 -0.07 -27.00 5.07
CA THR A 194 0.34 -26.80 3.69
C THR A 194 1.12 -25.50 3.56
N ILE A 195 2.32 -25.59 3.00
CA ILE A 195 3.16 -24.44 2.71
C ILE A 195 3.15 -24.24 1.21
N ILE A 196 2.69 -23.08 0.77
CA ILE A 196 2.68 -22.68 -0.64
C ILE A 196 4.06 -22.11 -0.97
N LEU A 197 4.87 -22.88 -1.67
CA LEU A 197 6.23 -22.48 -2.07
C LEU A 197 6.24 -21.43 -3.18
N LYS A 198 5.19 -21.40 -4.01
CA LYS A 198 5.10 -20.52 -5.18
C LYS A 198 3.89 -19.60 -5.01
N PRO A 199 4.04 -18.40 -4.42
CA PRO A 199 2.91 -17.50 -4.23
C PRO A 199 2.22 -17.11 -5.56
N THR A 200 2.95 -17.10 -6.68
CA THR A 200 2.39 -16.89 -8.03
C THR A 200 1.37 -17.96 -8.44
N TRP A 201 1.50 -19.19 -7.95
CA TRP A 201 0.54 -20.27 -8.19
C TRP A 201 -0.78 -20.02 -7.46
N ALA A 202 -0.73 -19.65 -6.17
CA ALA A 202 -1.91 -19.27 -5.39
C ALA A 202 -2.59 -18.03 -5.98
N THR A 203 -1.75 -17.07 -6.39
CA THR A 203 -1.98 -16.01 -7.36
C THR A 203 -2.98 -16.31 -8.45
N GLU A 204 -2.45 -17.13 -9.36
CA GLU A 204 -3.10 -17.54 -10.56
C GLU A 204 -4.39 -18.32 -10.26
N ALA A 205 -4.43 -19.12 -9.18
CA ALA A 205 -5.64 -19.83 -8.78
C ALA A 205 -6.82 -18.88 -8.55
N VAL A 206 -6.60 -17.80 -7.78
CA VAL A 206 -7.62 -16.79 -7.49
C VAL A 206 -8.02 -16.05 -8.76
N TYR A 207 -7.04 -15.61 -9.56
CA TYR A 207 -7.33 -14.88 -10.81
C TYR A 207 -8.11 -15.74 -11.80
N ARG A 208 -7.80 -17.03 -11.93
CA ARG A 208 -8.55 -17.93 -12.82
C ARG A 208 -10.03 -18.02 -12.46
N VAL A 209 -10.38 -18.00 -11.17
CA VAL A 209 -11.79 -17.99 -10.75
C VAL A 209 -12.44 -16.64 -11.03
N LEU A 210 -11.76 -15.53 -10.70
CA LEU A 210 -12.32 -14.19 -10.89
C LEU A 210 -12.44 -13.76 -12.37
N ASP A 211 -11.58 -14.33 -13.23
CA ASP A 211 -11.54 -14.07 -14.67
C ASP A 211 -12.38 -15.07 -15.49
N ASP A 212 -12.93 -16.12 -14.86
CA ASP A 212 -13.75 -17.09 -15.57
C ASP A 212 -15.04 -16.44 -16.07
N ARG A 213 -15.31 -16.66 -17.36
CA ARG A 213 -16.44 -16.03 -18.05
C ARG A 213 -17.78 -16.50 -17.49
N GLU A 214 -17.92 -17.77 -17.13
CA GLU A 214 -19.18 -18.30 -16.62
C GLU A 214 -19.45 -17.73 -15.22
N VAL A 215 -18.43 -17.66 -14.37
CA VAL A 215 -18.54 -17.02 -13.04
C VAL A 215 -18.92 -15.54 -13.17
N GLN A 216 -18.31 -14.80 -14.10
CA GLN A 216 -18.67 -13.39 -14.35
C GLN A 216 -20.11 -13.23 -14.87
N LEU A 217 -20.54 -14.08 -15.80
CA LEU A 217 -21.92 -14.06 -16.33
C LEU A 217 -22.95 -14.44 -15.27
N GLN A 218 -22.58 -15.28 -14.32
CA GLN A 218 -23.39 -15.64 -13.16
C GLN A 218 -23.24 -14.64 -11.99
N THR A 219 -22.71 -13.44 -12.24
CA THR A 219 -22.59 -12.35 -11.26
C THR A 219 -21.77 -12.74 -10.02
N GLY A 220 -20.74 -13.56 -10.22
CA GLY A 220 -19.86 -14.03 -9.15
C GLY A 220 -20.31 -15.31 -8.45
N ARG A 221 -21.40 -15.94 -8.87
CA ARG A 221 -21.80 -17.27 -8.39
C ARG A 221 -20.96 -18.36 -9.05
N PHE A 222 -20.54 -19.35 -8.28
CA PHE A 222 -19.79 -20.51 -8.77
C PHE A 222 -19.89 -21.69 -7.79
N THR A 223 -19.60 -22.90 -8.28
CA THR A 223 -19.64 -24.15 -7.51
C THR A 223 -18.24 -24.77 -7.35
N LEU A 224 -18.13 -25.82 -6.54
CA LEU A 224 -16.92 -26.66 -6.52
C LEU A 224 -16.60 -27.27 -7.90
N ASP A 225 -17.64 -27.64 -8.67
CA ASP A 225 -17.46 -28.19 -10.02
C ASP A 225 -16.90 -27.15 -10.98
N ASP A 226 -17.35 -25.89 -10.88
CA ASP A 226 -16.78 -24.76 -11.64
C ASP A 226 -15.31 -24.58 -11.30
N VAL A 227 -14.98 -24.58 -10.01
CA VAL A 227 -13.59 -24.44 -9.54
C VAL A 227 -12.72 -25.58 -10.07
N CYS A 228 -13.21 -26.82 -10.03
CA CYS A 228 -12.53 -27.97 -10.62
C CYS A 228 -12.33 -27.79 -12.13
N ARG A 229 -13.37 -27.40 -12.86
CA ARG A 229 -13.32 -27.11 -14.31
C ARG A 229 -12.31 -26.02 -14.63
N ILE A 230 -12.34 -24.90 -13.90
CA ILE A 230 -11.50 -23.71 -14.11
C ILE A 230 -10.03 -24.07 -13.94
N TRP A 231 -9.68 -24.76 -12.85
CA TRP A 231 -8.29 -25.11 -12.58
C TRP A 231 -7.79 -26.28 -13.42
N GLN A 232 -8.69 -27.15 -13.91
CA GLN A 232 -8.35 -28.19 -14.89
C GLN A 232 -8.24 -27.68 -16.33
N THR A 233 -8.77 -26.49 -16.62
CA THR A 233 -8.72 -25.90 -17.96
C THR A 233 -7.35 -25.24 -18.20
N PRO A 234 -6.62 -25.60 -19.26
CA PRO A 234 -5.38 -24.93 -19.62
C PRO A 234 -5.63 -23.46 -19.93
N LYS A 235 -4.77 -22.57 -19.39
CA LYS A 235 -4.86 -21.14 -19.67
C LYS A 235 -4.65 -20.88 -21.16
N LYS A 236 -5.59 -20.19 -21.82
CA LYS A 236 -5.41 -19.74 -23.20
C LYS A 236 -4.38 -18.61 -23.22
N VAL A 237 -3.18 -18.89 -23.71
CA VAL A 237 -2.12 -17.89 -23.86
C VAL A 237 -2.54 -16.89 -24.94
N ARG A 238 -2.78 -15.63 -24.56
CA ARG A 238 -2.84 -14.54 -25.54
C ARG A 238 -1.44 -14.39 -26.11
N GLN A 239 -1.30 -14.56 -27.44
CA GLN A 239 -0.04 -14.29 -28.13
C GLN A 239 0.37 -12.83 -27.87
N SER A 240 1.34 -12.65 -26.97
CA SER A 240 1.97 -11.38 -26.65
C SER A 240 3.32 -11.32 -27.35
N ARG A 241 3.72 -10.14 -27.83
CA ARG A 241 5.09 -9.88 -28.34
C ARG A 241 6.19 -10.14 -27.30
N PHE A 242 5.83 -10.31 -26.03
CA PHE A 242 6.73 -10.63 -24.92
C PHE A 242 6.55 -12.07 -24.40
N ALA A 243 5.85 -12.94 -25.14
CA ALA A 243 5.57 -14.31 -24.71
C ALA A 243 6.84 -15.06 -24.31
N ASP A 244 7.96 -14.89 -25.02
CA ASP A 244 9.23 -15.58 -24.76
C ASP A 244 9.86 -15.25 -23.41
N CYS A 245 9.65 -14.05 -22.87
CA CYS A 245 10.19 -13.63 -21.57
C CYS A 245 9.32 -14.08 -20.38
N LEU A 246 8.05 -14.44 -20.63
CA LEU A 246 7.05 -14.80 -19.62
C LEU A 246 6.77 -16.32 -19.52
N LYS A 247 7.38 -17.14 -20.40
CA LYS A 247 7.17 -18.61 -20.49
C LYS A 247 7.41 -19.40 -19.19
N GLN A 248 8.03 -18.81 -18.16
CA GLN A 248 8.42 -19.52 -16.94
C GLN A 248 7.28 -19.82 -15.95
N HIS A 249 6.05 -19.33 -16.15
CA HIS A 249 5.01 -19.39 -15.11
C HIS A 249 3.67 -20.02 -15.53
N GLU A 250 3.65 -20.88 -16.55
CA GLU A 250 2.41 -21.59 -16.92
C GLU A 250 2.14 -22.80 -16.04
N TRP A 251 1.36 -22.57 -14.99
CA TRP A 251 0.81 -23.63 -14.14
C TRP A 251 -0.14 -24.54 -14.92
N GLN A 252 0.12 -25.83 -14.83
CA GLN A 252 -0.61 -26.88 -15.51
C GLN A 252 -1.80 -27.34 -14.66
N PRO A 253 -2.86 -27.89 -15.29
CA PRO A 253 -4.00 -28.48 -14.57
C PRO A 253 -3.62 -29.42 -13.42
N LYS A 254 -2.60 -30.26 -13.63
CA LYS A 254 -2.08 -31.19 -12.63
C LYS A 254 -1.56 -30.52 -11.35
N ASP A 255 -1.13 -29.27 -11.43
CA ASP A 255 -0.54 -28.52 -10.32
C ASP A 255 -1.62 -28.07 -9.32
N PHE A 256 -2.89 -28.01 -9.75
CA PHE A 256 -4.03 -27.62 -8.92
C PHE A 256 -4.83 -28.81 -8.39
N ALA A 257 -4.74 -29.97 -9.04
CA ALA A 257 -5.69 -31.09 -8.92
C ALA A 257 -5.94 -31.63 -7.48
N ARG A 258 -5.07 -31.33 -6.51
CA ARG A 258 -5.17 -31.80 -5.12
C ARG A 258 -5.26 -30.69 -4.09
N MET A 259 -5.52 -29.46 -4.54
CA MET A 259 -5.50 -28.26 -3.69
C MET A 259 -6.79 -27.47 -3.78
N HIS A 260 -7.86 -28.08 -4.31
CA HIS A 260 -9.05 -27.31 -4.62
C HIS A 260 -9.72 -26.74 -3.36
N ASP A 261 -9.86 -27.58 -2.33
CA ASP A 261 -10.45 -27.20 -1.05
C ASP A 261 -9.57 -26.20 -0.31
N GLU A 262 -8.25 -26.40 -0.34
CA GLU A 262 -7.26 -25.53 0.28
C GLU A 262 -7.25 -24.13 -0.35
N LEU A 263 -7.25 -24.06 -1.68
CA LEU A 263 -7.28 -22.79 -2.42
C LEU A 263 -8.61 -22.07 -2.23
N LEU A 264 -9.72 -22.79 -2.13
CA LEU A 264 -11.02 -22.21 -1.84
C LEU A 264 -11.11 -21.70 -0.39
N ALA A 265 -10.59 -22.46 0.57
CA ALA A 265 -10.46 -22.03 1.95
C ALA A 265 -9.57 -20.78 2.08
N MET A 266 -8.51 -20.69 1.26
CA MET A 266 -7.71 -19.49 1.13
C MET A 266 -8.55 -18.32 0.61
N MET A 267 -9.31 -18.49 -0.47
CA MET A 267 -10.20 -17.43 -0.98
C MET A 267 -11.20 -16.95 0.08
N GLN A 268 -11.78 -17.86 0.87
CA GLN A 268 -12.68 -17.50 1.98
C GLN A 268 -11.95 -16.78 3.11
N ARG A 269 -10.74 -17.22 3.47
CA ARG A 269 -9.90 -16.58 4.50
C ARG A 269 -9.58 -15.12 4.18
N PHE A 270 -9.39 -14.82 2.90
CA PHE A 270 -9.14 -13.45 2.41
C PHE A 270 -10.44 -12.71 2.08
N GLU A 271 -11.60 -13.29 2.45
CA GLU A 271 -12.93 -12.73 2.22
C GLU A 271 -13.17 -12.35 0.75
N LEU A 272 -12.63 -13.15 -0.17
CA LEU A 272 -12.84 -13.01 -1.61
C LEU A 272 -14.13 -13.70 -2.05
N CYS A 273 -14.58 -14.69 -1.28
CA CYS A 273 -15.84 -15.37 -1.49
C CYS A 273 -16.44 -15.89 -0.17
N TYR A 274 -17.73 -16.22 -0.21
CA TYR A 274 -18.42 -16.91 0.89
C TYR A 274 -19.27 -18.07 0.35
N ALA A 275 -19.44 -19.11 1.17
CA ALA A 275 -20.24 -20.27 0.82
C ALA A 275 -21.73 -20.04 1.14
N LEU A 276 -22.62 -20.57 0.30
CA LEU A 276 -24.05 -20.62 0.55
C LEU A 276 -24.40 -21.97 1.21
N PRO A 277 -24.98 -21.97 2.43
CA PRO A 277 -25.31 -23.18 3.20
C PRO A 277 -26.08 -24.31 2.50
N GLN A 278 -26.74 -24.07 1.37
CA GLN A 278 -27.75 -24.98 0.82
C GLN A 278 -27.35 -25.63 -0.53
N ALA A 279 -26.23 -25.25 -1.15
CA ALA A 279 -26.00 -25.59 -2.56
C ALA A 279 -24.57 -25.95 -2.99
N ASN A 280 -23.58 -26.07 -2.09
CA ASN A 280 -22.15 -26.13 -2.48
C ASN A 280 -21.77 -24.99 -3.46
N GLU A 281 -22.48 -23.87 -3.34
CA GLU A 281 -22.31 -22.67 -4.14
C GLU A 281 -21.54 -21.63 -3.32
N TYR A 282 -20.81 -20.79 -4.04
CA TYR A 282 -20.02 -19.71 -3.51
C TYR A 282 -20.36 -18.43 -4.26
N ILE A 283 -20.18 -17.30 -3.60
CA ILE A 283 -20.34 -15.97 -4.21
C ILE A 283 -19.05 -15.19 -4.01
N ALA A 284 -18.50 -14.66 -5.10
CA ALA A 284 -17.45 -13.65 -5.09
C ALA A 284 -18.07 -12.24 -5.13
N PRO A 285 -18.10 -11.48 -4.01
CA PRO A 285 -18.79 -10.19 -3.95
C PRO A 285 -18.27 -9.14 -4.94
N SER A 286 -16.98 -9.21 -5.28
CA SER A 286 -16.33 -8.30 -6.24
C SER A 286 -16.89 -8.42 -7.67
N LEU A 287 -17.54 -9.54 -7.98
CA LEU A 287 -18.14 -9.83 -9.28
C LEU A 287 -19.66 -9.60 -9.33
N LEU A 288 -20.28 -9.23 -8.21
CA LEU A 288 -21.69 -8.85 -8.18
C LEU A 288 -21.96 -7.68 -9.14
N ASP A 289 -23.22 -7.57 -9.57
CA ASP A 289 -23.72 -6.47 -10.38
C ASP A 289 -23.38 -5.12 -9.73
N LYS A 290 -23.15 -4.10 -10.55
CA LYS A 290 -22.86 -2.74 -10.03
C LYS A 290 -24.10 -2.06 -9.49
N THR A 291 -25.27 -2.42 -10.02
CA THR A 291 -26.55 -1.80 -9.70
C THR A 291 -27.41 -2.76 -8.89
N ALA A 292 -28.15 -2.21 -7.92
CA ALA A 292 -29.14 -2.98 -7.20
C ALA A 292 -30.29 -3.41 -8.12
N LYS A 293 -30.91 -4.55 -7.77
CA LYS A 293 -32.27 -4.87 -8.25
C LYS A 293 -33.26 -3.88 -7.65
N SER A 294 -34.48 -3.80 -8.18
CA SER A 294 -35.52 -2.95 -7.56
C SER A 294 -35.92 -3.52 -6.20
N TYR A 295 -35.92 -2.66 -5.17
CA TYR A 295 -36.41 -2.99 -3.83
C TYR A 295 -37.02 -1.75 -3.19
N ASN A 296 -37.88 -1.99 -2.20
CA ASN A 296 -38.45 -0.93 -1.38
C ASN A 296 -37.78 -0.94 -0.02
N PHE A 297 -37.24 0.20 0.39
CA PHE A 297 -36.73 0.42 1.74
C PHE A 297 -37.54 1.54 2.41
N PRO A 298 -38.02 1.37 3.65
CA PRO A 298 -38.84 2.38 4.31
C PRO A 298 -38.11 3.71 4.49
N ASP A 299 -38.84 4.81 4.37
CA ASP A 299 -38.33 6.13 4.71
C ASP A 299 -38.18 6.28 6.22
N GLY A 300 -37.17 7.03 6.64
CA GLY A 300 -36.83 7.22 8.05
C GLY A 300 -36.00 6.07 8.63
N GLY A 301 -36.02 5.94 9.95
CA GLY A 301 -35.15 5.03 10.69
C GLY A 301 -33.83 5.65 11.13
N LEU A 302 -32.91 4.80 11.58
CA LEU A 302 -31.58 5.17 12.05
C LEU A 302 -30.62 5.25 10.86
N LEU A 303 -29.94 6.37 10.68
CA LEU A 303 -28.89 6.52 9.66
C LEU A 303 -27.54 6.74 10.35
N ILE A 304 -26.55 5.95 9.96
CA ILE A 304 -25.16 6.06 10.39
C ILE A 304 -24.32 6.23 9.13
N MET A 305 -23.46 7.24 9.09
CA MET A 305 -22.59 7.52 7.95
C MET A 305 -21.13 7.41 8.38
N TYR A 306 -20.32 6.71 7.62
CA TYR A 306 -18.87 6.74 7.75
C TYR A 306 -18.32 7.65 6.66
N ASP A 307 -17.60 8.69 7.06
CA ASP A 307 -16.88 9.59 6.16
C ASP A 307 -15.39 9.23 6.18
N TYR A 308 -14.88 8.71 5.07
CA TYR A 308 -13.49 8.31 4.92
C TYR A 308 -12.67 9.50 4.42
N THR A 309 -11.92 10.11 5.34
CA THR A 309 -11.15 11.32 5.03
C THR A 309 -9.89 10.94 4.24
N GLY A 310 -9.87 11.28 2.95
CA GLY A 310 -8.71 11.13 2.07
C GLY A 310 -8.54 9.74 1.45
N PHE A 311 -8.90 8.65 2.15
CA PHE A 311 -8.77 7.28 1.63
C PHE A 311 -9.92 6.37 2.09
N MET A 312 -10.64 5.79 1.13
CA MET A 312 -11.61 4.73 1.36
C MET A 312 -11.09 3.40 0.80
N PRO A 313 -10.93 2.36 1.63
CA PRO A 313 -10.64 1.00 1.15
C PRO A 313 -11.68 0.53 0.13
N SER A 314 -11.24 -0.24 -0.87
CA SER A 314 -12.15 -0.88 -1.81
C SER A 314 -12.84 -2.09 -1.19
N GLY A 315 -14.11 -2.29 -1.51
CA GLY A 315 -14.82 -3.54 -1.23
C GLY A 315 -15.21 -3.73 0.23
N ILE A 316 -15.43 -2.65 0.99
CA ILE A 316 -15.89 -2.72 2.39
C ILE A 316 -17.21 -3.49 2.47
N VAL A 317 -18.14 -3.21 1.56
CA VAL A 317 -19.40 -3.97 1.46
C VAL A 317 -19.15 -5.44 1.13
N GLY A 318 -18.21 -5.75 0.24
CA GLY A 318 -17.87 -7.13 -0.11
C GLY A 318 -17.39 -7.94 1.10
N HIS A 319 -16.52 -7.36 1.92
CA HIS A 319 -16.05 -7.94 3.17
C HIS A 319 -17.20 -8.13 4.17
N LEU A 320 -18.07 -7.12 4.32
CA LEU A 320 -19.23 -7.22 5.20
C LEU A 320 -20.21 -8.31 4.75
N LEU A 321 -20.40 -8.47 3.44
CA LEU A 321 -21.23 -9.53 2.86
C LEU A 321 -20.67 -10.91 3.17
N VAL A 322 -19.35 -11.13 3.10
CA VAL A 322 -18.76 -12.43 3.48
C VAL A 322 -19.12 -12.78 4.93
N ARG A 323 -19.07 -11.80 5.82
CA ARG A 323 -19.35 -11.98 7.26
C ARG A 323 -20.85 -12.13 7.58
N ARG A 324 -21.74 -11.45 6.84
CA ARG A 324 -23.19 -11.37 7.11
C ARG A 324 -24.08 -11.84 5.97
N HIS A 325 -23.58 -12.73 5.11
CA HIS A 325 -24.33 -13.22 3.96
C HIS A 325 -25.66 -13.90 4.33
N GLU A 326 -25.75 -14.46 5.52
CA GLU A 326 -26.98 -15.09 6.03
C GLU A 326 -28.13 -14.09 6.21
N TRP A 327 -27.83 -12.81 6.40
CA TRP A 327 -28.81 -11.77 6.62
C TRP A 327 -29.29 -11.11 5.32
N ILE A 328 -28.69 -11.42 4.17
CA ILE A 328 -29.08 -10.78 2.90
C ILE A 328 -30.55 -11.12 2.58
N GLU A 329 -31.35 -10.09 2.32
CA GLU A 329 -32.79 -10.21 2.07
C GLU A 329 -33.07 -10.91 0.71
N GLN A 330 -34.34 -11.30 0.52
CA GLN A 330 -34.85 -11.93 -0.69
C GLN A 330 -34.07 -13.21 -1.05
N ASN A 331 -33.97 -14.14 -0.10
CA ASN A 331 -33.19 -15.38 -0.24
C ASN A 331 -31.74 -15.12 -0.70
N ARG A 332 -31.09 -14.10 -0.12
CA ARG A 332 -29.69 -13.74 -0.40
C ARG A 332 -29.44 -13.24 -1.82
N THR A 333 -30.43 -12.55 -2.40
CA THR A 333 -30.30 -11.98 -3.75
C THR A 333 -30.23 -10.47 -3.76
N LEU A 334 -30.56 -9.81 -2.64
CA LEU A 334 -30.57 -8.35 -2.54
C LEU A 334 -29.20 -7.78 -2.10
N ALA A 335 -28.17 -8.12 -2.86
CA ALA A 335 -26.80 -7.63 -2.72
C ALA A 335 -26.20 -7.32 -4.09
N TRP A 336 -25.43 -6.23 -4.16
CA TRP A 336 -24.71 -5.78 -5.34
C TRP A 336 -23.32 -5.29 -4.90
N ARG A 337 -22.46 -4.91 -5.85
CA ARG A 337 -21.05 -4.60 -5.59
C ARG A 337 -20.82 -3.51 -4.54
N TYR A 338 -21.71 -2.52 -4.51
CA TYR A 338 -21.57 -1.31 -3.69
C TYR A 338 -22.68 -1.20 -2.64
N GLY A 339 -23.42 -2.27 -2.38
CA GLY A 339 -24.44 -2.22 -1.35
C GLY A 339 -25.24 -3.50 -1.19
N ALA A 340 -26.03 -3.56 -0.13
CA ALA A 340 -26.90 -4.69 0.15
C ALA A 340 -28.01 -4.29 1.10
N VAL A 341 -29.07 -5.09 1.10
CA VAL A 341 -30.12 -5.01 2.12
C VAL A 341 -30.09 -6.29 2.96
N LEU A 342 -29.91 -6.11 4.26
CA LEU A 342 -29.86 -7.14 5.26
C LEU A 342 -31.14 -7.12 6.10
N ALA A 343 -31.60 -8.28 6.55
CA ALA A 343 -32.73 -8.45 7.44
C ALA A 343 -32.37 -9.41 8.58
N HIS A 344 -32.46 -8.94 9.82
CA HIS A 344 -32.19 -9.74 11.01
C HIS A 344 -33.01 -9.24 12.20
N GLY A 345 -33.55 -10.15 13.02
CA GLY A 345 -34.26 -9.77 14.26
C GLY A 345 -35.41 -8.77 14.07
N GLY A 346 -36.18 -8.88 12.98
CA GLY A 346 -37.27 -7.95 12.68
C GLY A 346 -36.82 -6.53 12.27
N THR A 347 -35.54 -6.36 11.94
CA THR A 347 -34.94 -5.11 11.49
C THR A 347 -34.34 -5.29 10.11
N ARG A 348 -34.47 -4.27 9.26
CA ARG A 348 -33.81 -4.19 7.95
C ARG A 348 -32.70 -3.15 7.98
N ALA A 349 -31.59 -3.43 7.33
CA ALA A 349 -30.48 -2.51 7.15
C ALA A 349 -30.10 -2.43 5.67
N GLU A 350 -30.09 -1.23 5.12
CA GLU A 350 -29.52 -0.93 3.81
C GLU A 350 -28.13 -0.35 4.00
N ILE A 351 -27.17 -0.93 3.30
CA ILE A 351 -25.77 -0.54 3.34
C ILE A 351 -25.37 -0.09 1.94
N ILE A 352 -24.81 1.11 1.80
CA ILE A 352 -24.41 1.68 0.52
C ILE A 352 -22.99 2.27 0.63
N GLU A 353 -22.10 1.85 -0.25
CA GLU A 353 -20.76 2.39 -0.47
C GLU A 353 -20.82 3.45 -1.60
N ASP A 354 -20.67 4.72 -1.23
CA ASP A 354 -20.54 5.84 -2.17
C ASP A 354 -19.06 6.18 -2.36
N ARG A 355 -18.47 5.66 -3.43
CA ARG A 355 -17.05 5.86 -3.74
C ARG A 355 -16.71 7.27 -4.17
N GLU A 356 -17.66 8.00 -4.77
CA GLU A 356 -17.42 9.38 -5.22
C GLU A 356 -17.28 10.31 -4.01
N ARG A 357 -18.14 10.11 -3.01
CA ARG A 357 -18.08 10.88 -1.75
C ARG A 357 -17.11 10.30 -0.73
N ARG A 358 -16.65 9.06 -0.93
CA ARG A 358 -15.91 8.26 0.05
C ARG A 358 -16.70 8.12 1.35
N GLU A 359 -17.96 7.72 1.21
CA GLU A 359 -18.87 7.53 2.32
C GLU A 359 -19.43 6.10 2.33
N LEU A 360 -19.66 5.55 3.53
CA LEU A 360 -20.46 4.34 3.71
C LEU A 360 -21.69 4.69 4.53
N HIS A 361 -22.88 4.42 4.00
CA HIS A 361 -24.15 4.71 4.64
C HIS A 361 -24.78 3.43 5.15
N LEU A 362 -25.22 3.42 6.40
CA LEU A 362 -25.98 2.35 7.03
C LEU A 362 -27.32 2.92 7.46
N ARG A 363 -28.39 2.54 6.75
CA ARG A 363 -29.76 2.95 7.06
C ARG A 363 -30.52 1.77 7.64
N LEU A 364 -30.98 1.88 8.88
CA LEU A 364 -31.65 0.81 9.62
C LEU A 364 -33.10 1.18 9.94
N HIS A 365 -34.00 0.22 9.76
CA HIS A 365 -35.43 0.39 10.04
C HIS A 365 -36.02 -0.87 10.69
N GLY A 366 -36.66 -0.71 11.84
CA GLY A 366 -37.27 -1.79 12.62
C GLY A 366 -37.14 -1.57 14.13
N ASN A 367 -37.61 -2.54 14.91
CA ASN A 367 -37.62 -2.42 16.38
C ASN A 367 -36.25 -2.67 17.03
N GLY A 368 -35.35 -3.39 16.33
CA GLY A 368 -34.02 -3.77 16.80
C GLY A 368 -32.87 -3.02 16.11
N CYS A 369 -33.10 -1.79 15.62
CA CYS A 369 -32.08 -0.98 14.94
C CYS A 369 -30.79 -0.86 15.74
N ARG A 370 -30.90 -0.69 17.05
CA ARG A 370 -29.74 -0.56 17.95
C ARG A 370 -28.85 -1.81 17.95
N ASP A 371 -29.44 -2.98 18.13
CA ASP A 371 -28.70 -4.23 18.24
C ASP A 371 -28.04 -4.56 16.89
N MET A 372 -28.80 -4.40 15.79
CA MET A 372 -28.28 -4.61 14.44
C MET A 372 -27.17 -3.61 14.08
N ALA A 373 -27.33 -2.33 14.41
CA ALA A 373 -26.29 -1.32 14.19
C ALA A 373 -25.01 -1.71 14.93
N THR A 374 -25.14 -2.11 16.19
CA THR A 374 -23.99 -2.50 17.00
C THR A 374 -23.22 -3.68 16.41
N LEU A 375 -23.93 -4.70 15.90
CA LEU A 375 -23.30 -5.85 15.24
C LEU A 375 -22.60 -5.46 13.93
N LEU A 376 -23.23 -4.60 13.11
CA LEU A 376 -22.65 -4.14 11.86
C LEU A 376 -21.44 -3.23 12.08
N MET A 377 -21.47 -2.39 13.12
CA MET A 377 -20.35 -1.51 13.46
C MET A 377 -19.14 -2.30 13.97
N ASP A 378 -19.35 -3.36 14.76
CA ASP A 378 -18.29 -4.28 15.19
C ASP A 378 -17.63 -5.02 14.01
N ASP A 379 -18.44 -5.44 13.02
CA ASP A 379 -17.91 -6.00 11.78
C ASP A 379 -17.11 -4.97 10.97
N LEU A 380 -17.58 -3.73 10.90
CA LEU A 380 -16.86 -2.65 10.21
C LEU A 380 -15.55 -2.30 10.91
N GLU A 381 -15.52 -2.24 12.25
CA GLU A 381 -14.28 -2.07 13.01
C GLU A 381 -13.28 -3.18 12.71
N THR A 382 -13.74 -4.43 12.63
CA THR A 382 -12.90 -5.57 12.22
C THR A 382 -12.34 -5.40 10.81
N ILE A 383 -13.15 -4.93 9.86
CA ILE A 383 -12.73 -4.68 8.47
C ILE A 383 -11.73 -3.52 8.42
N HIS A 384 -12.00 -2.42 9.13
CA HIS A 384 -11.13 -1.23 9.20
C HIS A 384 -9.81 -1.52 9.88
N GLY A 385 -9.80 -2.38 10.89
CA GLY A 385 -8.59 -2.79 11.63
C GLY A 385 -7.49 -3.41 10.77
N ARG A 386 -7.81 -3.85 9.54
CA ARG A 386 -6.83 -4.33 8.56
C ARG A 386 -5.97 -3.21 7.96
N PHE A 387 -6.48 -1.98 7.96
CA PHE A 387 -5.81 -0.82 7.39
C PHE A 387 -5.25 0.03 8.53
N LYS A 388 -3.95 -0.14 8.81
CA LYS A 388 -3.32 0.49 9.97
C LYS A 388 -3.45 2.01 9.92
N GLY A 389 -4.11 2.58 10.93
CA GLY A 389 -4.33 4.02 11.04
C GLY A 389 -5.31 4.57 10.01
N LEU A 390 -6.31 3.80 9.55
CA LEU A 390 -7.36 4.31 8.68
C LEU A 390 -8.10 5.49 9.32
N ASP A 391 -8.22 6.59 8.58
CA ASP A 391 -8.82 7.84 9.06
C ASP A 391 -10.27 7.93 8.58
N TYR A 392 -11.22 7.79 9.50
CA TYR A 392 -12.65 7.95 9.23
C TYR A 392 -13.38 8.62 10.39
N LYS A 393 -14.54 9.18 10.10
CA LYS A 393 -15.46 9.74 11.10
C LYS A 393 -16.79 9.03 11.00
N VAL A 394 -17.36 8.68 12.14
CA VAL A 394 -18.74 8.20 12.20
C VAL A 394 -19.64 9.41 12.45
N LEU A 395 -20.58 9.65 11.55
CA LEU A 395 -21.49 10.78 11.55
C LEU A 395 -22.93 10.28 11.73
N ILE A 396 -23.66 10.97 12.62
CA ILE A 396 -25.08 10.77 12.86
C ILE A 396 -25.81 12.03 12.42
N PRO A 397 -26.82 11.93 11.53
CA PRO A 397 -27.58 13.11 11.12
C PRO A 397 -28.39 13.66 12.29
N CYS A 398 -28.56 14.97 12.29
CA CYS A 398 -29.49 15.66 13.17
C CYS A 398 -30.92 15.16 12.91
N GLN A 399 -31.75 15.18 13.95
CA GLN A 399 -33.17 14.81 13.88
C GLN A 399 -34.09 16.05 13.75
N CYS A 400 -33.50 17.23 13.57
CA CYS A 400 -34.14 18.54 13.62
C CYS A 400 -34.94 18.91 12.35
N GLY A 401 -34.96 18.06 11.31
CA GLY A 401 -35.71 18.28 10.08
C GLY A 401 -36.09 16.99 9.35
N ARG A 402 -36.84 17.11 8.25
CA ARG A 402 -37.26 15.99 7.37
C ARG A 402 -36.58 16.09 5.98
N SER A 403 -35.27 16.32 5.92
CA SER A 403 -34.57 16.37 4.63
C SER A 403 -33.20 15.70 4.66
N GLU A 404 -32.75 15.19 3.52
CA GLU A 404 -31.47 14.49 3.33
C GLU A 404 -30.23 15.40 3.49
N GLN A 405 -30.41 16.71 3.67
CA GLN A 405 -29.33 17.70 3.80
C GLN A 405 -29.17 18.26 5.22
N GLN A 406 -29.63 17.53 6.23
CA GLN A 406 -29.58 17.96 7.62
C GLN A 406 -28.14 18.13 8.15
N GLY A 407 -28.04 18.89 9.24
CA GLY A 407 -26.80 18.94 10.00
C GLY A 407 -26.38 17.57 10.50
N GLN A 408 -25.11 17.39 10.78
CA GLN A 408 -24.51 16.10 11.16
C GLN A 408 -23.68 16.26 12.43
N PHE A 409 -23.61 15.20 13.22
CA PHE A 409 -22.81 15.14 14.43
C PHE A 409 -21.77 14.04 14.33
N SER A 410 -20.52 14.33 14.72
CA SER A 410 -19.53 13.28 14.95
C SER A 410 -19.96 12.45 16.16
N LEU A 411 -19.90 11.12 16.03
CA LEU A 411 -20.19 10.20 17.12
C LEU A 411 -19.28 10.44 18.34
N ASP A 412 -18.02 10.82 18.12
CA ASP A 412 -17.08 11.14 19.19
C ASP A 412 -17.51 12.39 19.97
N ASN A 413 -18.00 13.41 19.25
CA ASN A 413 -18.52 14.63 19.89
C ASN A 413 -19.80 14.34 20.67
N LEU A 414 -20.68 13.48 20.14
CA LEU A 414 -21.89 13.04 20.84
C LEU A 414 -21.53 12.26 22.11
N ARG A 415 -20.55 11.34 22.04
CA ARG A 415 -20.03 10.60 23.20
C ARG A 415 -19.44 11.54 24.25
N GLY A 416 -18.61 12.50 23.83
CA GLY A 416 -18.02 13.51 24.72
C GLY A 416 -19.08 14.38 25.41
N ALA A 417 -20.08 14.84 24.67
CA ALA A 417 -21.19 15.62 25.22
C ALA A 417 -22.03 14.81 26.23
N LEU A 418 -22.27 13.52 25.95
CA LEU A 418 -22.94 12.62 26.90
C LEU A 418 -22.14 12.44 28.19
N MET A 419 -20.84 12.19 28.09
CA MET A 419 -19.95 12.05 29.25
C MET A 419 -19.89 13.32 30.09
N ALA A 420 -19.89 14.49 29.43
CA ALA A 420 -19.94 15.79 30.10
C ALA A 420 -21.34 16.17 30.61
N GLN A 421 -22.38 15.39 30.29
CA GLN A 421 -23.80 15.71 30.54
C GLN A 421 -24.21 17.09 30.01
N GLN A 422 -23.69 17.45 28.83
CA GLN A 422 -23.94 18.74 28.19
C GLN A 422 -24.75 18.57 26.92
N ALA A 423 -25.62 19.55 26.63
CA ALA A 423 -26.27 19.66 25.34
C ALA A 423 -25.24 20.01 24.25
N ILE A 424 -25.46 19.51 23.04
CA ILE A 424 -24.61 19.73 21.87
C ILE A 424 -25.33 20.56 20.82
N GLN A 425 -24.64 21.53 20.23
CA GLN A 425 -25.22 22.36 19.16
C GLN A 425 -25.07 21.69 17.80
N CYS A 426 -26.16 21.62 17.02
CA CYS A 426 -26.09 21.24 15.61
C CYS A 426 -25.45 22.35 14.77
N ASN A 427 -24.13 22.35 14.60
CA ASN A 427 -23.39 23.38 13.85
C ASN A 427 -22.64 22.87 12.61
N ASN A 428 -22.65 21.55 12.37
CA ASN A 428 -21.95 20.91 11.26
C ASN A 428 -22.94 20.37 10.21
N GLY A 429 -22.47 20.19 8.97
CA GLY A 429 -23.26 19.70 7.83
C GLY A 429 -23.70 20.81 6.86
N LYS A 430 -24.45 20.45 5.81
CA LYS A 430 -24.88 21.41 4.77
C LYS A 430 -25.98 22.36 5.23
N LYS A 431 -26.87 21.91 6.12
CA LYS A 431 -27.93 22.73 6.74
C LYS A 431 -28.01 22.47 8.25
N PRO A 432 -27.06 23.00 9.05
CA PRO A 432 -27.14 22.94 10.50
C PRO A 432 -28.37 23.72 10.99
N CYS A 433 -29.07 23.19 12.00
CA CYS A 433 -30.22 23.90 12.61
C CYS A 433 -29.81 24.86 13.73
N TYR A 434 -28.55 24.83 14.17
CA TYR A 434 -27.99 25.61 15.29
C TYR A 434 -28.72 25.43 16.64
N GLN A 435 -29.60 24.44 16.75
CA GLN A 435 -30.28 24.10 17.99
C GLN A 435 -29.36 23.32 18.93
N MET A 436 -29.51 23.59 20.23
CA MET A 436 -28.94 22.76 21.29
C MET A 436 -29.81 21.51 21.45
N LEU A 437 -29.20 20.34 21.35
CA LEU A 437 -29.86 19.05 21.43
C LEU A 437 -29.24 18.20 22.54
N ASP A 438 -30.04 17.32 23.14
CA ASP A 438 -29.55 16.36 24.11
C ASP A 438 -28.85 15.20 23.38
N ALA A 439 -27.55 15.03 23.67
CA ALA A 439 -26.75 13.95 23.13
C ALA A 439 -27.32 12.57 23.49
N ALA A 440 -27.91 12.41 24.68
CA ALA A 440 -28.54 11.16 25.09
C ALA A 440 -29.77 10.83 24.24
N GLN A 441 -30.55 11.83 23.80
CA GLN A 441 -31.72 11.61 22.94
C GLN A 441 -31.31 11.22 21.52
N ILE A 442 -30.28 11.87 20.97
CA ILE A 442 -29.72 11.53 19.66
C ILE A 442 -29.16 10.10 19.69
N LEU A 443 -28.38 9.78 20.73
CA LEU A 443 -27.69 8.49 20.84
C LEU A 443 -28.56 7.35 21.34
N ASN A 444 -29.62 7.59 22.13
CA ASN A 444 -30.55 6.54 22.53
C ASN A 444 -31.27 5.93 21.31
N GLY A 445 -31.31 6.64 20.17
CA GLY A 445 -31.70 6.07 18.88
C GLY A 445 -30.67 5.12 18.26
N VAL A 446 -29.44 5.06 18.79
CA VAL A 446 -28.26 4.40 18.20
C VAL A 446 -27.59 3.36 19.13
N PHE A 447 -27.49 3.58 20.45
CA PHE A 447 -26.78 2.73 21.43
C PHE A 447 -27.44 2.72 22.84
N THR A 448 -27.07 1.78 23.71
CA THR A 448 -27.42 1.74 25.16
C THR A 448 -26.41 2.51 26.00
N ALA A 449 -26.86 3.26 27.02
CA ALA A 449 -25.98 4.03 27.92
C ALA A 449 -24.80 3.23 28.51
N GLU A 450 -25.00 1.96 28.86
CA GLU A 450 -23.96 1.07 29.43
C GLU A 450 -22.84 0.76 28.42
N LYS A 451 -23.19 0.30 27.21
CA LYS A 451 -22.24 0.05 26.13
C LYS A 451 -21.55 1.33 25.65
N MET A 452 -22.25 2.47 25.70
CA MET A 452 -21.69 3.78 25.38
C MET A 452 -20.61 4.22 26.36
N MET A 453 -20.73 3.85 27.64
CA MET A 453 -19.70 4.10 28.65
C MET A 453 -18.51 3.15 28.50
N GLU A 454 -18.73 1.87 28.19
CA GLU A 454 -17.64 0.91 27.92
C GLU A 454 -16.82 1.25 26.66
N ASP A 455 -17.49 1.63 25.57
CA ASP A 455 -16.80 2.01 24.32
C ASP A 455 -16.05 3.33 24.47
N ALA A 456 -16.64 4.31 25.17
CA ALA A 456 -15.97 5.57 25.46
C ALA A 456 -14.78 5.40 26.43
N ALA A 457 -14.83 4.44 27.36
CA ALA A 457 -13.70 4.08 28.21
C ALA A 457 -12.55 3.43 27.40
N ARG A 458 -12.87 2.53 26.46
CA ARG A 458 -11.88 1.92 25.54
C ARG A 458 -11.21 2.97 24.63
N HIS A 459 -12.00 3.85 24.02
CA HIS A 459 -11.47 4.91 23.15
C HIS A 459 -10.74 6.02 23.93
N GLY A 460 -11.17 6.32 25.16
CA GLY A 460 -10.45 7.21 26.07
C GLY A 460 -9.06 6.69 26.47
N MET A 461 -8.90 5.37 26.60
CA MET A 461 -7.59 4.73 26.80
C MET A 461 -6.70 4.78 25.56
N GLU A 462 -7.22 4.58 24.35
CA GLU A 462 -6.43 4.69 23.10
C GLU A 462 -6.06 6.14 22.77
N SER A 463 -6.97 7.09 23.02
CA SER A 463 -6.70 8.53 22.95
C SER A 463 -5.64 8.94 23.98
N GLY A 464 -5.77 8.41 25.20
CA GLY A 464 -4.81 8.53 26.28
C GLY A 464 -3.46 7.95 25.91
N HIS A 465 -3.39 6.80 25.23
CA HIS A 465 -2.15 6.17 24.76
C HIS A 465 -1.48 6.97 23.64
N ARG A 466 -2.25 7.58 22.71
CA ARG A 466 -1.71 8.52 21.70
C ARG A 466 -1.16 9.80 22.34
N ILE A 467 -1.82 10.32 23.38
CA ILE A 467 -1.34 11.48 24.15
C ILE A 467 -0.14 11.09 25.03
N PHE A 468 -0.11 9.87 25.58
CA PHE A 468 1.01 9.34 26.36
C PHE A 468 2.22 9.02 25.48
N GLU A 469 2.05 8.54 24.24
CA GLU A 469 3.15 8.32 23.30
C GLU A 469 3.69 9.64 22.72
N GLN A 470 2.82 10.62 22.43
CA GLN A 470 3.25 11.97 22.07
C GLN A 470 3.92 12.70 23.24
N GLY A 471 3.43 12.50 24.46
CA GLY A 471 4.05 12.98 25.70
C GLY A 471 5.35 12.26 26.03
N ARG A 472 5.46 10.95 25.72
CA ARG A 472 6.68 10.16 25.89
C ARG A 472 7.76 10.60 24.91
N GLN A 473 7.42 10.87 23.65
CA GLN A 473 8.34 11.43 22.66
C GLN A 473 8.83 12.85 23.02
N GLN A 474 8.00 13.65 23.72
CA GLN A 474 8.41 14.96 24.25
C GLN A 474 9.23 14.85 25.56
N SER A 475 8.96 13.85 26.41
CA SER A 475 9.70 13.63 27.66
C SER A 475 11.03 12.89 27.48
N GLU A 476 11.16 12.01 26.47
CA GLU A 476 12.42 11.36 26.09
C GLU A 476 13.41 12.35 25.41
N GLN A 477 12.94 13.53 24.97
CA GLN A 477 13.78 14.64 24.56
C GLN A 477 14.20 15.58 25.72
N GLN A 478 13.67 15.40 26.93
CA GLN A 478 13.96 16.25 28.09
C GLN A 478 14.68 15.55 29.26
N ILE A 479 14.89 14.23 29.22
CA ILE A 479 15.51 13.49 30.35
C ILE A 479 17.00 13.10 30.12
N ASN A 480 17.57 13.33 28.94
CA ASN A 480 19.02 13.11 28.71
C ASN A 480 19.87 14.40 28.83
N ALA A 481 19.67 15.16 29.90
CA ALA A 481 20.52 16.31 30.23
C ALA A 481 20.83 16.38 31.73
N ALA A 482 21.63 15.42 32.23
CA ALA A 482 22.48 15.60 33.40
C ALA A 482 23.49 14.44 33.48
N GLY A 483 24.79 14.74 33.28
CA GLY A 483 25.87 13.78 33.54
C GLY A 483 27.02 13.82 32.54
N ASP A 484 27.92 14.78 32.74
CA ASP A 484 29.37 14.75 32.48
C ASP A 484 30.00 14.97 31.08
N VAL A 485 30.56 16.19 30.96
CA VAL A 485 31.93 16.59 30.59
C VAL A 485 32.46 16.30 29.16
N HIS A 486 32.47 17.39 28.37
CA HIS A 486 33.49 17.94 27.45
C HIS A 486 34.48 17.00 26.74
N ILE A 487 34.78 17.24 25.44
CA ILE A 487 35.93 18.09 25.06
C ILE A 487 35.91 18.52 23.56
N TYR A 488 36.22 19.82 23.34
CA TYR A 488 36.55 20.61 22.14
C TYR A 488 35.46 21.20 21.22
N ASP A 489 35.04 22.42 21.60
CA ASP A 489 35.17 23.71 20.89
C ASP A 489 34.50 23.96 19.53
N SER A 490 33.28 24.50 19.62
CA SER A 490 32.89 25.89 19.26
C SER A 490 33.67 26.65 18.17
N ILE A 491 32.95 27.18 17.17
CA ILE A 491 32.76 28.64 16.93
C ILE A 491 31.70 28.85 15.81
N PRO A 492 30.92 29.94 15.84
CA PRO A 492 29.57 30.04 15.25
C PRO A 492 29.55 30.74 13.89
N ILE A 493 28.60 30.39 13.02
CA ILE A 493 28.32 31.17 11.80
C ILE A 493 27.03 31.97 11.96
N SER A 494 27.28 33.27 12.03
CA SER A 494 26.38 34.40 12.02
C SER A 494 25.45 34.43 10.80
N LYS A 495 24.20 34.87 11.04
CA LYS A 495 23.27 35.36 10.02
C LYS A 495 23.90 36.52 9.25
N LYS A 496 24.08 36.36 7.93
CA LYS A 496 24.16 37.48 6.99
C LYS A 496 23.35 37.19 5.72
N THR A 497 22.26 37.93 5.60
CA THR A 497 21.56 38.24 4.35
C THR A 497 22.43 39.13 3.45
N LEU A 498 22.07 39.19 2.17
CA LEU A 498 22.42 40.16 1.08
C LEU A 498 23.26 39.54 -0.06
N PRO A 499 23.25 40.10 -1.29
CA PRO A 499 22.13 40.59 -2.11
C PRO A 499 22.28 40.15 -3.60
N ALA A 500 21.30 40.46 -4.43
CA ALA A 500 21.41 40.38 -5.89
C ALA A 500 22.53 41.32 -6.43
N ARG A 501 23.38 40.85 -7.36
CA ARG A 501 24.12 41.71 -8.31
C ARG A 501 24.62 40.98 -9.56
N LYS A 502 24.49 41.68 -10.70
CA LYS A 502 24.88 41.33 -12.07
C LYS A 502 26.40 41.28 -12.29
N ALA A 503 26.81 40.33 -13.15
CA ALA A 503 27.91 40.30 -14.12
C ALA A 503 29.23 41.08 -13.86
N VAL A 504 30.34 40.32 -13.75
CA VAL A 504 31.68 40.69 -14.25
C VAL A 504 32.25 39.49 -15.02
N VAL A 505 32.07 39.48 -16.33
CA VAL A 505 32.66 38.49 -17.25
C VAL A 505 34.15 38.85 -17.39
N GLY A 506 35.02 38.15 -16.66
CA GLY A 506 36.47 38.38 -16.75
C GLY A 506 37.37 37.53 -15.84
N SER A 507 36.85 36.91 -14.76
CA SER A 507 37.68 36.17 -13.79
C SER A 507 37.34 34.68 -13.62
N SER A 508 36.19 34.21 -14.09
CA SER A 508 35.66 32.87 -13.81
C SER A 508 36.37 31.74 -14.57
N ARG A 509 36.77 31.98 -15.83
CA ARG A 509 37.46 30.98 -16.67
C ARG A 509 38.83 30.58 -16.15
N ALA A 510 39.63 31.55 -15.69
CA ALA A 510 40.97 31.28 -15.16
C ALA A 510 40.90 30.49 -13.84
N ALA A 511 39.91 30.79 -13.00
CA ALA A 511 39.63 30.03 -11.78
C ALA A 511 39.20 28.59 -12.08
N ALA A 512 38.30 28.40 -13.05
CA ALA A 512 37.88 27.08 -13.52
C ALA A 512 39.07 26.26 -14.06
N LEU A 513 39.91 26.85 -14.92
CA LEU A 513 41.11 26.19 -15.45
C LEU A 513 42.07 25.74 -14.34
N LYS A 514 42.27 26.57 -13.31
CA LYS A 514 43.15 26.23 -12.18
C LYS A 514 42.58 25.07 -11.37
N CYS A 515 41.27 25.04 -11.13
CA CYS A 515 40.63 23.97 -10.36
C CYS A 515 40.59 22.64 -11.14
N LEU A 516 40.28 22.67 -12.43
CA LEU A 516 40.20 21.47 -13.27
C LEU A 516 41.55 20.75 -13.41
N LYS A 517 42.66 21.50 -13.48
CA LYS A 517 44.02 20.93 -13.55
C LYS A 517 44.43 20.16 -12.29
N THR A 518 43.72 20.33 -11.18
CA THR A 518 44.05 19.68 -9.90
C THR A 518 43.25 18.40 -9.65
N LEU A 519 42.37 17.99 -10.56
CA LEU A 519 41.56 16.78 -10.44
C LEU A 519 42.34 15.56 -10.95
N SER A 520 42.21 14.44 -10.24
CA SER A 520 42.66 13.14 -10.73
C SER A 520 41.81 12.69 -11.94
N PRO A 521 42.29 11.75 -12.79
CA PRO A 521 41.52 11.27 -13.94
C PRO A 521 40.12 10.73 -13.58
N ALA A 522 39.99 10.00 -12.46
CA ALA A 522 38.70 9.49 -11.98
C ALA A 522 37.74 10.60 -11.54
N GLN A 523 38.25 11.62 -10.83
CA GLN A 523 37.44 12.78 -10.45
C GLN A 523 37.04 13.64 -11.65
N PHE A 524 37.88 13.68 -12.69
CA PHE A 524 37.54 14.37 -13.93
C PHE A 524 36.44 13.64 -14.71
N GLU A 525 36.45 12.30 -14.70
CA GLU A 525 35.38 11.48 -15.27
C GLU A 525 34.03 11.72 -14.57
N GLU A 526 34.04 11.72 -13.24
CA GLU A 526 32.87 12.05 -12.42
C GLU A 526 32.36 13.47 -12.67
N LEU A 527 33.26 14.43 -12.86
CA LEU A 527 32.90 15.80 -13.22
C LEU A 527 32.20 15.90 -14.57
N VAL A 528 32.67 15.18 -15.60
CA VAL A 528 32.03 15.17 -16.93
C VAL A 528 30.59 14.69 -16.82
N PHE A 529 30.33 13.70 -15.96
CA PHE A 529 29.00 13.16 -15.71
C PHE A 529 28.11 14.15 -14.94
N ILE A 530 28.59 14.70 -13.82
CA ILE A 530 27.82 15.64 -12.98
C ILE A 530 27.54 16.95 -13.72
N TYR A 531 28.49 17.41 -14.54
CA TYR A 531 28.36 18.63 -15.35
C TYR A 531 27.54 18.40 -16.64
N GLU A 532 27.07 17.18 -16.91
CA GLU A 532 26.26 16.82 -18.09
C GLU A 532 26.98 17.11 -19.43
N ALA A 533 28.30 16.97 -19.46
CA ALA A 533 29.06 17.12 -20.71
C ALA A 533 28.96 15.83 -21.55
N PRO A 534 28.96 15.92 -22.90
CA PRO A 534 28.87 14.75 -23.77
C PRO A 534 30.01 13.75 -23.52
N GLU A 535 29.75 12.45 -23.77
CA GLU A 535 30.73 11.38 -23.56
C GLU A 535 32.04 11.56 -24.35
N SER A 536 32.03 12.35 -25.43
CA SER A 536 33.23 12.74 -26.19
C SER A 536 34.27 13.51 -25.37
N TYR A 537 33.92 13.97 -24.17
CA TYR A 537 34.80 14.71 -23.25
C TYR A 537 35.34 13.85 -22.10
N LEU A 538 35.00 12.55 -22.05
CA LEU A 538 35.55 11.60 -21.07
C LEU A 538 37.07 11.38 -21.26
N PRO A 539 37.81 11.03 -20.21
CA PRO A 539 39.22 10.69 -20.31
C PRO A 539 39.46 9.50 -21.25
N SER A 540 40.26 9.67 -22.31
CA SER A 540 40.80 8.58 -23.12
C SER A 540 42.29 8.40 -22.89
N SER A 541 42.79 7.16 -22.97
CA SER A 541 44.21 6.83 -22.79
C SER A 541 45.14 7.50 -23.81
N GLU A 542 44.58 7.97 -24.94
CA GLU A 542 45.33 8.58 -26.05
C GLU A 542 45.40 10.12 -25.96
N THR A 543 44.57 10.76 -25.12
CA THR A 543 44.51 12.23 -25.06
C THR A 543 45.00 12.76 -23.71
N PRO A 544 46.02 13.64 -23.67
CA PRO A 544 46.48 14.24 -22.44
C PRO A 544 45.36 15.00 -21.72
N GLN A 545 45.22 14.79 -20.40
CA GLN A 545 44.17 15.40 -19.56
C GLN A 545 44.08 16.93 -19.71
N VAL A 546 45.22 17.61 -19.94
CA VAL A 546 45.26 19.06 -20.19
C VAL A 546 44.43 19.46 -21.42
N LYS A 547 44.43 18.65 -22.48
CA LYS A 547 43.60 18.91 -23.68
C LYS A 547 42.11 18.70 -23.40
N GLN A 548 41.75 17.70 -22.57
CA GLN A 548 40.37 17.44 -22.15
C GLN A 548 39.83 18.56 -21.25
N VAL A 549 40.64 19.05 -20.31
CA VAL A 549 40.31 20.23 -19.47
C VAL A 549 40.03 21.46 -20.34
N ILE A 550 40.85 21.70 -21.37
CA ILE A 550 40.63 22.83 -22.30
C ILE A 550 39.35 22.63 -23.12
N ALA A 551 39.07 21.39 -23.54
CA ALA A 551 37.85 21.06 -24.28
C ALA A 551 36.59 21.29 -23.43
N LEU A 552 36.61 20.88 -22.15
CA LEU A 552 35.51 21.08 -21.21
C LEU A 552 35.29 22.57 -20.90
N LEU A 553 36.37 23.36 -20.80
CA LEU A 553 36.25 24.82 -20.66
C LEU A 553 35.62 25.49 -21.88
N LYS A 554 35.97 25.05 -23.10
CA LYS A 554 35.33 25.53 -24.33
C LYS A 554 33.86 25.12 -24.40
N TYR A 555 33.51 23.95 -23.89
CA TYR A 555 32.11 23.52 -23.78
C TYR A 555 31.32 24.41 -22.80
N ALA A 556 31.90 24.74 -21.63
CA ALA A 556 31.30 25.68 -20.69
C ALA A 556 31.17 27.11 -21.27
N GLU A 557 32.12 27.55 -22.09
CA GLU A 557 32.02 28.83 -22.83
C GLU A 557 30.83 28.85 -23.80
N GLN A 558 30.57 27.74 -24.49
CA GLN A 558 29.44 27.61 -25.42
C GLN A 558 28.09 27.58 -24.70
N LYS A 559 28.05 27.16 -23.43
CA LYS A 559 26.88 27.26 -22.55
C LYS A 559 26.87 28.59 -21.77
N ASP A 560 26.88 29.71 -22.48
CA ASP A 560 26.74 31.06 -21.89
C ASP A 560 27.81 31.43 -20.82
N GLY A 561 28.97 30.78 -20.85
CA GLY A 561 30.03 31.01 -19.88
C GLY A 561 29.69 30.50 -18.47
N ASP A 562 29.03 29.33 -18.39
CA ASP A 562 28.59 28.67 -17.15
C ASP A 562 29.74 28.05 -16.33
N PHE A 563 30.70 28.90 -15.98
CA PHE A 563 31.88 28.56 -15.20
C PHE A 563 31.56 28.44 -13.70
N GLU A 564 30.51 29.09 -13.21
CA GLU A 564 30.11 29.01 -11.79
C GLU A 564 29.51 27.64 -11.46
N ARG A 565 28.64 27.10 -12.32
CA ARG A 565 28.15 25.72 -12.16
C ARG A 565 29.28 24.70 -12.29
N LEU A 566 30.21 24.93 -13.23
CA LEU A 566 31.38 24.06 -13.38
C LEU A 566 32.24 24.07 -12.11
N LEU A 567 32.47 25.23 -11.51
CA LEU A 567 33.22 25.35 -10.25
C LEU A 567 32.47 24.71 -9.06
N ALA A 568 31.14 24.83 -8.99
CA ALA A 568 30.33 24.16 -7.97
C ALA A 568 30.46 22.63 -8.05
N CYS A 569 30.35 22.07 -9.27
CA CYS A 569 30.52 20.62 -9.48
C CYS A 569 31.93 20.15 -9.08
N VAL A 570 32.96 20.97 -9.32
CA VAL A 570 34.34 20.67 -8.89
C VAL A 570 34.49 20.72 -7.36
N GLN A 571 33.76 21.58 -6.66
CA GLN A 571 33.76 21.64 -5.20
C GLN A 571 33.09 20.41 -4.58
N ASP A 572 31.95 19.98 -5.14
CA ASP A 572 31.22 18.78 -4.68
C ASP A 572 32.07 17.51 -4.79
N ILE A 573 32.92 17.38 -5.81
CA ILE A 573 33.80 16.22 -6.00
C ILE A 573 35.03 16.25 -5.06
N LYS A 574 35.48 17.46 -4.65
CA LYS A 574 36.63 17.61 -3.74
C LYS A 574 36.25 17.53 -2.27
N HIS A 575 34.99 17.83 -1.95
CA HIS A 575 34.44 17.80 -0.60
C HIS A 575 33.11 16.99 -0.61
N PRO A 576 33.19 15.66 -0.78
CA PRO A 576 32.02 14.78 -0.89
C PRO A 576 31.18 14.67 0.39
#